data_AF-A0A1G8ZQT7-F1
#
_entry.id   AF-A0A1G8ZQT7-F1
#
_cell.length_a   1.000
_cell.length_b   1.000
_cell.length_c   1.000
_cell.angle_alpha   90.00
_cell.angle_beta   90.00
_cell.angle_gamma   90.00
#
_symmetry.space_group_name_H-M   'P 1'
#
loop_
_entity.id
_entity.type
_entity.pdbx_description
1 polymer ?
#
loop_
_entity_poly.entity_id
_entity_poly.type
_entity_poly.pdbx_seq_one_letter_code
_entity_poly.pdbx_strand_id
1 'polypeptide(L)'
;MSGHQKTAADPYFPDHGDLRYRVHRYELDLDYRPGPNRLAGTARISAIAGRAALSEFQLNLGDFRIGRIRVDGRAAHYAHRGGRLRVKPAKALPAGKAFTVEVHYSGNPKPVNSPWGSLGWEELTDGALVASQPVGAPSWYPCNDRPADKAAYQISVTTPSAYQVVIGGKLLTRTTKSSTTTWLYEQPAPTPSYLVGLSIGKYQTVLLGDPGLAGVPQTGHFPAHLLAEFSRDFARQPQMMTLFEELFGPYPFGEYAVVVADEELDVPVEAQGLSLFGTNHVDGARGAERLVAHELAHQWFGNSVTIADWRHIWLNEGLAKYAEWLWSERSGGRTAEDLAAAAHRLLAGKPQDLTLADPGRKLMFDDRLYERGGLAVHAVRRALGDEDFFRMLRAWPTLHRGGVVTTQMFTAHVERHTDRPLDELFRAWLYEGKLPRLPAR
;
A
#
# COMPACT_ATOMS: atom_id res chain seq x y z
N MET A 1 -25.89 -6.28 13.14
CA MET A 1 -25.42 -5.61 14.38
C MET A 1 -23.91 -5.48 14.26
N SER A 2 -23.37 -4.27 14.06
CA SER A 2 -21.93 -4.10 13.87
C SER A 2 -21.21 -4.25 15.20
N GLY A 3 -20.51 -5.37 15.36
CA GLY A 3 -19.54 -5.54 16.42
C GLY A 3 -18.46 -4.48 16.23
N HIS A 4 -18.58 -3.36 16.96
CA HIS A 4 -17.50 -2.39 17.10
C HIS A 4 -16.36 -3.07 17.87
N GLN A 5 -15.47 -3.74 17.13
CA GLN A 5 -14.23 -4.25 17.65
C GLN A 5 -13.42 -3.07 18.20
N LYS A 6 -12.93 -3.20 19.43
CA LYS A 6 -12.03 -2.22 20.04
C LYS A 6 -10.79 -2.14 19.16
N THR A 7 -10.55 -0.98 18.54
CA THR A 7 -9.28 -0.68 17.88
C THR A 7 -8.17 -0.73 18.94
N ALA A 8 -7.40 -1.82 18.96
CA ALA A 8 -6.20 -1.96 19.78
C ALA A 8 -5.00 -1.41 19.01
N ALA A 9 -3.88 -1.19 19.72
CA ALA A 9 -2.63 -0.83 19.05
C ALA A 9 -2.16 -2.01 18.20
N ASP A 10 -1.46 -1.71 17.11
CA ASP A 10 -0.81 -2.74 16.31
C ASP A 10 0.22 -3.47 17.19
N PRO A 11 0.11 -4.81 17.35
CA PRO A 11 1.01 -5.53 18.25
C PRO A 11 2.44 -5.64 17.71
N TYR A 12 2.67 -5.43 16.41
CA TYR A 12 4.00 -5.43 15.82
C TYR A 12 4.65 -4.06 15.89
N PHE A 13 3.84 -2.99 15.86
CA PHE A 13 4.31 -1.59 15.90
C PHE A 13 3.55 -0.75 16.93
N PRO A 14 3.65 -1.07 18.23
CA PRO A 14 2.87 -0.39 19.28
C PRO A 14 3.23 1.09 19.49
N ASP A 15 4.40 1.52 18.99
CA ASP A 15 4.85 2.91 19.04
C ASP A 15 4.39 3.76 17.83
N HIS A 16 3.75 3.15 16.83
CA HIS A 16 3.28 3.82 15.62
C HIS A 16 1.79 4.16 15.68
N GLY A 17 1.47 5.37 15.21
CA GLY A 17 0.13 5.95 15.23
C GLY A 17 -0.40 6.32 16.62
N ASP A 18 -1.61 6.83 16.65
CA ASP A 18 -2.36 7.23 17.84
C ASP A 18 -3.83 6.87 17.64
N LEU A 19 -4.32 5.94 18.46
CA LEU A 19 -5.70 5.44 18.36
C LEU A 19 -6.74 6.45 18.85
N ARG A 20 -6.31 7.54 19.51
CA ARG A 20 -7.20 8.49 20.18
C ARG A 20 -7.82 9.49 19.22
N TYR A 21 -7.39 9.53 17.96
CA TYR A 21 -8.00 10.31 16.89
C TYR A 21 -7.92 9.53 15.58
N ARG A 22 -8.57 10.06 14.54
CA ARG A 22 -8.49 9.56 13.17
C ARG A 22 -8.26 10.72 12.21
N VAL A 23 -7.44 10.53 11.19
CA VAL A 23 -7.23 11.53 10.14
C VAL A 23 -8.22 11.30 9.00
N HIS A 24 -8.69 12.38 8.39
CA HIS A 24 -9.57 12.31 7.22
C HIS A 24 -8.96 12.94 5.98
N ARG A 25 -8.07 13.92 6.14
CA ARG A 25 -7.39 14.56 5.02
C ARG A 25 -5.98 14.98 5.42
N TYR A 26 -5.02 14.69 4.53
CA TYR A 26 -3.71 15.30 4.52
C TYR A 26 -3.62 16.25 3.32
N GLU A 27 -3.18 17.47 3.56
CA GLU A 27 -2.77 18.42 2.53
C GLU A 27 -1.28 18.66 2.73
N LEU A 28 -0.46 18.16 1.80
CA LEU A 28 1.00 18.25 1.85
C LEU A 28 1.47 19.23 0.79
N ASP A 29 2.21 20.25 1.19
CA ASP A 29 2.90 21.16 0.28
C ASP A 29 4.40 21.04 0.48
N LEU A 30 5.09 20.52 -0.53
CA LEU A 30 6.48 20.05 -0.46
C LEU A 30 7.34 20.78 -1.48
N ASP A 31 8.48 21.31 -1.03
CA ASP A 31 9.59 21.75 -1.88
C ASP A 31 10.73 20.75 -1.71
N TYR A 32 11.02 19.99 -2.77
CA TYR A 32 12.10 19.03 -2.80
C TYR A 32 13.20 19.46 -3.77
N ARG A 33 14.44 19.35 -3.31
CA ARG A 33 15.65 19.61 -4.09
C ARG A 33 16.49 18.34 -4.12
N PRO A 34 16.53 17.61 -5.27
CA PRO A 34 17.26 16.36 -5.40
C PRO A 34 18.75 16.48 -5.06
N GLY A 35 19.45 17.45 -5.66
CA GLY A 35 20.91 17.61 -5.47
C GLY A 35 21.39 17.67 -4.00
N PRO A 36 20.80 18.52 -3.13
CA PRO A 36 21.13 18.53 -1.71
C PRO A 36 20.28 17.57 -0.87
N ASN A 37 19.45 16.72 -1.48
CA ASN A 37 18.40 15.90 -0.86
C ASN A 37 17.64 16.66 0.24
N ARG A 38 17.16 17.87 -0.08
CA ARG A 38 16.52 18.74 0.91
C ARG A 38 15.02 18.79 0.66
N LEU A 39 14.24 18.45 1.69
CA LEU A 39 12.79 18.56 1.71
C LEU A 39 12.38 19.66 2.70
N ALA A 40 11.55 20.58 2.26
CA ALA A 40 10.79 21.48 3.11
C ALA A 40 9.30 21.21 2.90
N GLY A 41 8.54 21.10 3.98
CA GLY A 41 7.15 20.69 3.92
C GLY A 41 6.25 21.49 4.86
N THR A 42 5.03 21.70 4.40
CA THR A 42 3.88 22.08 5.22
C THR A 42 2.86 20.96 5.14
N ALA A 43 2.59 20.32 6.26
CA ALA A 43 1.52 19.32 6.37
C ALA A 43 0.34 19.93 7.13
N ARG A 44 -0.82 20.02 6.48
CA ARG A 44 -2.09 20.35 7.11
C ARG A 44 -2.92 19.07 7.22
N ILE A 45 -3.20 18.68 8.46
CA ILE A 45 -3.83 17.41 8.81
C ILE A 45 -5.20 17.72 9.41
N SER A 46 -6.26 17.27 8.75
CA SER A 46 -7.64 17.39 9.24
C SER A 46 -8.06 16.09 9.91
N ALA A 47 -8.37 16.15 11.20
CA ALA A 47 -8.61 14.97 12.03
C ALA A 47 -9.86 15.12 12.91
N ILE A 48 -10.36 14.01 13.45
CA ILE A 48 -11.45 13.98 14.43
C ILE A 48 -10.95 13.30 15.71
N ALA A 49 -11.10 14.00 16.83
CA ALA A 49 -10.81 13.45 18.15
C ALA A 49 -11.73 12.27 18.47
N GLY A 50 -11.21 11.28 19.16
CA GLY A 50 -11.93 10.08 19.56
C GLY A 50 -12.92 10.35 20.70
N ARG A 51 -13.17 9.32 21.52
CA ARG A 51 -14.19 9.35 22.58
C ARG A 51 -13.82 10.19 23.80
N ALA A 52 -12.55 10.55 23.94
CA ALA A 52 -12.04 11.35 25.04
C ALA A 52 -11.44 12.65 24.51
N ALA A 53 -11.43 13.69 25.36
CA ALA A 53 -10.74 14.92 25.04
C ALA A 53 -9.22 14.71 24.93
N LEU A 54 -8.57 15.41 24.00
CA LEU A 54 -7.12 15.29 23.76
C LEU A 54 -6.39 16.51 24.32
N SER A 55 -5.74 16.33 25.48
CA SER A 55 -4.78 17.31 26.02
C SER A 55 -3.40 17.19 25.35
N GLU A 56 -3.13 16.06 24.71
CA GLU A 56 -1.93 15.76 23.92
C GLU A 56 -2.29 14.66 22.91
N PHE A 57 -1.65 14.68 21.75
CA PHE A 57 -1.67 13.60 20.76
C PHE A 57 -0.29 13.45 20.12
N GLN A 58 -0.06 12.37 19.38
CA GLN A 58 1.21 12.14 18.70
C GLN A 58 1.05 11.93 17.20
N LEU A 59 2.02 12.42 16.43
CA LEU A 59 2.27 12.09 15.03
C LEU A 59 3.61 11.36 14.93
N ASN A 60 3.76 10.49 13.94
CA ASN A 60 5.04 9.92 13.55
C ASN A 60 5.70 10.87 12.52
N LEU A 61 6.96 11.21 12.76
CA LEU A 61 7.81 11.98 11.84
C LEU A 61 9.27 11.68 12.16
N GLY A 62 10.06 11.36 11.14
CA GLY A 62 11.52 11.19 11.22
C GLY A 62 12.23 12.47 11.67
N ASP A 63 13.56 12.47 11.63
CA ASP A 63 14.38 13.52 12.27
C ASP A 63 14.45 14.85 11.49
N PHE A 64 13.29 15.40 11.14
CA PHE A 64 13.14 16.73 10.57
C PHE A 64 13.21 17.83 11.62
N ARG A 65 13.72 19.00 11.23
CA ARG A 65 13.61 20.20 12.04
C ARG A 65 12.17 20.72 11.96
N ILE A 66 11.50 20.80 13.10
CA ILE A 66 10.21 21.47 13.23
C ILE A 66 10.42 22.99 13.28
N GLY A 67 9.78 23.71 12.35
CA GLY A 67 9.76 25.18 12.34
C GLY A 67 8.62 25.74 13.17
N ARG A 68 7.40 25.21 12.98
CA ARG A 68 6.19 25.66 13.68
C ARG A 68 5.13 24.56 13.69
N ILE A 69 4.34 24.52 14.76
CA ILE A 69 3.12 23.72 14.83
C ILE A 69 1.96 24.61 15.28
N ARG A 70 0.83 24.48 14.57
CA ARG A 70 -0.45 25.08 14.98
C ARG A 70 -1.52 24.00 15.09
N VAL A 71 -2.37 24.14 16.11
CA VAL A 71 -3.61 23.36 16.25
C VAL A 71 -4.77 24.34 16.26
N ASP A 72 -5.72 24.18 15.33
CA ASP A 72 -6.82 25.11 15.08
C ASP A 72 -6.35 26.57 14.94
N GLY A 73 -5.26 26.76 14.20
CA GLY A 73 -4.64 28.07 13.96
C GLY A 73 -3.85 28.67 15.14
N ARG A 74 -3.88 28.05 16.32
CA ARG A 74 -3.15 28.51 17.51
C ARG A 74 -1.84 27.75 17.68
N ALA A 75 -0.80 28.43 18.16
CA ALA A 75 0.48 27.79 18.48
C ALA A 75 0.27 26.65 19.51
N ALA A 76 0.98 25.54 19.31
CA ALA A 76 0.98 24.39 20.19
C ALA A 76 2.40 24.13 20.73
N HIS A 77 2.49 23.63 21.96
CA HIS A 77 3.75 23.10 22.47
C HIS A 77 4.02 21.74 21.84
N TYR A 78 5.29 21.41 21.60
CA TYR A 78 5.64 20.12 21.04
C TYR A 78 6.96 19.59 21.58
N ALA A 79 7.13 18.28 21.47
CA ALA A 79 8.40 17.58 21.67
C ALA A 79 8.58 16.58 20.54
N HIS A 80 9.74 16.60 19.89
CA HIS A 80 10.07 15.71 18.79
C HIS A 80 11.33 14.91 19.11
N ARG A 81 11.17 13.59 19.27
CA ARG A 81 12.28 12.69 19.62
C ARG A 81 11.95 11.25 19.23
N GLY A 82 12.91 10.58 18.59
CA GLY A 82 12.81 9.15 18.27
C GLY A 82 11.61 8.85 17.38
N GLY A 83 11.49 9.56 16.25
CA GLY A 83 10.41 9.36 15.29
C GLY A 83 9.02 9.82 15.74
N ARG A 84 8.89 10.41 16.94
CA ARG A 84 7.60 10.81 17.53
C ARG A 84 7.54 12.30 17.77
N LEU A 85 6.51 12.92 17.20
CA LEU A 85 6.14 14.31 17.38
C LEU A 85 4.92 14.39 18.30
N ARG A 86 5.15 14.63 19.60
CA ARG A 86 4.08 14.87 20.58
C ARG A 86 3.65 16.32 20.53
N VAL A 87 2.35 16.55 20.43
CA VAL A 87 1.74 17.89 20.28
C VAL A 87 0.76 18.13 21.41
N LYS A 88 0.95 19.23 22.14
CA LYS A 88 0.07 19.72 23.20
C LYS A 88 -0.64 21.00 22.74
N PRO A 89 -1.92 20.92 22.36
CA PRO A 89 -2.69 22.09 21.95
C PRO A 89 -2.88 23.06 23.13
N ALA A 90 -3.07 24.35 22.83
CA ALA A 90 -3.28 25.39 23.86
C ALA A 90 -4.54 25.15 24.72
N LYS A 91 -5.54 24.44 24.16
CA LYS A 91 -6.73 23.95 24.86
C LYS A 91 -6.93 22.49 24.47
N ALA A 92 -7.38 21.67 25.41
CA ALA A 92 -7.72 20.29 25.09
C ALA A 92 -8.78 20.22 23.99
N LEU A 93 -8.57 19.34 23.00
CA LEU A 93 -9.50 19.13 21.91
C LEU A 93 -10.69 18.33 22.43
N PRO A 94 -11.94 18.81 22.28
CA PRO A 94 -13.08 18.08 22.82
C PRO A 94 -13.32 16.75 22.10
N ALA A 95 -13.83 15.76 22.84
CA ALA A 95 -14.17 14.44 22.28
C ALA A 95 -15.13 14.57 21.07
N GLY A 96 -14.87 13.79 20.03
CA GLY A 96 -15.69 13.74 18.82
C GLY A 96 -15.63 15.00 17.94
N LYS A 97 -14.81 16.01 18.27
CA LYS A 97 -14.69 17.24 17.48
C LYS A 97 -13.58 17.14 16.44
N ALA A 98 -13.83 17.78 15.29
CA ALA A 98 -12.82 17.99 14.28
C ALA A 98 -11.78 19.01 14.75
N PHE A 99 -10.54 18.83 14.33
CA PHE A 99 -9.43 19.74 14.57
C PHE A 99 -8.45 19.68 13.39
N THR A 100 -7.67 20.74 13.23
CA THR A 100 -6.63 20.84 12.20
C THR A 100 -5.26 21.00 12.84
N VAL A 101 -4.28 20.25 12.36
CA VAL A 101 -2.86 20.39 12.72
C VAL A 101 -2.08 20.90 11.51
N GLU A 102 -1.36 21.99 11.65
CA GLU A 102 -0.40 22.49 10.66
C GLU A 102 1.01 22.29 11.19
N VAL A 103 1.85 21.54 10.47
CA VAL A 103 3.25 21.27 10.82
C VAL A 103 4.13 21.80 9.71
N HIS A 104 5.01 22.74 10.04
CA HIS A 104 6.08 23.21 9.15
C HIS A 104 7.37 22.51 9.53
N TYR A 105 8.01 21.85 8.57
CA TYR A 105 9.20 21.05 8.80
C TYR A 105 10.19 21.17 7.63
N SER A 106 11.46 20.91 7.90
CA SER A 106 12.48 20.85 6.86
C SER A 106 13.68 20.02 7.30
N GLY A 107 14.40 19.46 6.33
CA GLY A 107 15.56 18.62 6.57
C GLY A 107 15.89 17.76 5.37
N ASN A 108 16.77 16.79 5.59
CA ASN A 108 17.07 15.76 4.61
C ASN A 108 16.22 14.54 4.98
N PRO A 109 15.26 14.14 4.13
CA PRO A 109 14.52 12.90 4.34
C PRO A 109 15.50 11.73 4.36
N LYS A 110 15.25 10.77 5.23
CA LYS A 110 16.07 9.57 5.38
C LYS A 110 15.16 8.36 5.52
N PRO A 111 15.52 7.21 4.94
CA PRO A 111 14.78 6.00 5.18
C PRO A 111 14.71 5.66 6.68
N VAL A 112 13.61 5.03 7.08
CA VAL A 112 13.46 4.40 8.38
C VAL A 112 14.19 3.05 8.33
N ASN A 113 15.19 2.87 9.20
CA ASN A 113 15.91 1.60 9.31
C ASN A 113 14.98 0.51 9.86
N SER A 114 14.92 -0.64 9.19
CA SER A 114 14.13 -1.78 9.63
C SER A 114 14.88 -3.10 9.44
N PRO A 115 14.41 -4.21 10.07
CA PRO A 115 14.93 -5.55 9.79
C PRO A 115 14.73 -6.04 8.36
N TRP A 116 13.90 -5.37 7.57
CA TRP A 116 13.59 -5.71 6.16
C TRP A 116 14.25 -4.75 5.17
N GLY A 117 15.21 -3.94 5.64
CA GLY A 117 15.87 -2.91 4.84
C GLY A 117 15.37 -1.50 5.16
N SER A 118 15.73 -0.57 4.28
CA SER A 118 15.37 0.85 4.35
C SER A 118 13.92 1.04 3.93
N LEU A 119 13.12 1.75 4.73
CA LEU A 119 11.71 2.02 4.44
C LEU A 119 11.46 3.52 4.24
N GLY A 120 10.54 3.86 3.36
CA GLY A 120 10.09 5.23 3.12
C GLY A 120 10.88 5.90 2.01
N TRP A 121 11.48 7.04 2.33
CA TRP A 121 12.12 7.92 1.37
C TRP A 121 13.52 7.44 1.04
N GLU A 122 13.73 7.14 -0.23
CA GLU A 122 15.01 6.76 -0.80
C GLU A 122 15.50 7.87 -1.75
N GLU A 123 16.72 8.31 -1.51
CA GLU A 123 17.43 9.23 -2.40
C GLU A 123 18.06 8.41 -3.52
N LEU A 124 17.74 8.74 -4.77
CA LEU A 124 18.33 8.08 -5.95
C LEU A 124 19.42 8.96 -6.55
N THR A 125 20.23 8.40 -7.45
CA THR A 125 21.24 9.17 -8.20
C THR A 125 20.64 10.41 -8.87
N ASP A 126 19.44 10.26 -9.45
CA ASP A 126 18.70 11.31 -10.13
C ASP A 126 17.24 11.37 -9.64
N GLY A 127 17.03 11.79 -8.39
CA GLY A 127 15.70 12.09 -7.84
C GLY A 127 15.40 11.36 -6.53
N ALA A 128 14.19 10.83 -6.38
CA ALA A 128 13.76 10.15 -5.16
C ALA A 128 12.64 9.14 -5.43
N LEU A 129 12.57 8.11 -4.61
CA LEU A 129 11.49 7.11 -4.56
C LEU A 129 10.94 7.02 -3.13
N VAL A 130 9.66 6.70 -2.97
CA VAL A 130 9.05 6.46 -1.66
C VAL A 130 8.33 5.11 -1.62
N ALA A 131 8.85 4.21 -0.79
CA ALA A 131 8.34 2.88 -0.53
C ALA A 131 8.10 2.68 0.98
N SER A 132 6.90 2.98 1.47
CA SER A 132 6.68 3.20 2.91
C SER A 132 6.13 2.00 3.69
N GLN A 133 5.85 0.86 3.05
CA GLN A 133 5.39 -0.33 3.77
C GLN A 133 6.51 -0.86 4.69
N PRO A 134 6.25 -1.24 5.95
CA PRO A 134 5.02 -1.08 6.74
C PRO A 134 4.89 0.27 7.48
N VAL A 135 6.00 0.92 7.82
CA VAL A 135 6.02 2.09 8.73
C VAL A 135 7.05 3.16 8.32
N GLY A 136 7.25 3.29 7.01
CA GLY A 136 8.23 4.18 6.38
C GLY A 136 7.71 5.59 6.07
N ALA A 137 6.39 5.82 6.07
CA ALA A 137 5.79 7.13 5.78
C ALA A 137 6.37 8.32 6.60
N PRO A 138 6.74 8.14 7.89
CA PRO A 138 7.38 9.19 8.68
C PRO A 138 8.70 9.71 8.12
N SER A 139 9.33 9.04 7.15
CA SER A 139 10.58 9.48 6.52
C SER A 139 10.45 10.79 5.74
N TRP A 140 9.22 11.23 5.42
CA TRP A 140 9.00 12.41 4.57
C TRP A 140 7.81 13.29 4.95
N TYR A 141 6.85 12.81 5.76
CA TYR A 141 5.74 13.64 6.24
C TYR A 141 5.21 13.21 7.61
N PRO A 142 4.65 14.14 8.40
CA PRO A 142 4.07 13.82 9.70
C PRO A 142 2.72 13.12 9.51
N CYS A 143 2.55 11.95 10.11
CA CYS A 143 1.37 11.11 9.91
C CYS A 143 0.94 10.34 11.15
N ASN A 144 -0.32 9.89 11.14
CA ASN A 144 -0.79 8.85 12.05
C ASN A 144 -0.49 7.49 11.42
N ASP A 145 0.73 6.99 11.63
CA ASP A 145 1.31 5.93 10.79
C ASP A 145 0.80 4.52 11.15
N ARG A 146 -0.43 4.21 10.77
CA ARG A 146 -1.08 2.91 11.01
C ARG A 146 -1.93 2.51 9.80
N PRO A 147 -1.94 1.22 9.42
CA PRO A 147 -2.69 0.75 8.25
C PRO A 147 -4.18 1.08 8.33
N ALA A 148 -4.76 1.03 9.53
CA ALA A 148 -6.17 1.31 9.76
C ALA A 148 -6.55 2.80 9.87
N ASP A 149 -5.63 3.77 9.82
CA ASP A 149 -6.00 5.21 9.74
C ASP A 149 -5.89 5.69 8.30
N LYS A 150 -6.96 5.46 7.53
CA LYS A 150 -7.05 5.84 6.12
C LYS A 150 -7.57 7.27 5.97
N ALA A 151 -6.95 8.04 5.09
CA ALA A 151 -7.32 9.43 4.81
C ALA A 151 -7.29 9.75 3.31
N ALA A 152 -7.95 10.83 2.91
CA ALA A 152 -7.75 11.43 1.58
C ALA A 152 -6.48 12.29 1.57
N TYR A 153 -5.90 12.50 0.39
CA TYR A 153 -4.65 13.24 0.23
C TYR A 153 -4.75 14.28 -0.90
N GLN A 154 -4.20 15.45 -0.65
CA GLN A 154 -3.82 16.42 -1.65
C GLN A 154 -2.32 16.69 -1.50
N ILE A 155 -1.54 16.46 -2.55
CA ILE A 155 -0.08 16.51 -2.47
C ILE A 155 0.43 17.45 -3.55
N SER A 156 1.01 18.56 -3.12
CA SER A 156 1.74 19.52 -3.94
C SER A 156 3.24 19.26 -3.80
N VAL A 157 3.93 19.05 -4.92
CA VAL A 157 5.39 18.88 -4.95
C VAL A 157 5.99 19.86 -5.92
N THR A 158 6.88 20.71 -5.42
CA THR A 158 7.70 21.63 -6.18
C THR A 158 9.13 21.11 -6.25
N THR A 159 9.66 20.96 -7.46
CA THR A 159 11.01 20.43 -7.73
C THR A 159 11.60 21.14 -8.97
N PRO A 160 12.91 21.08 -9.26
CA PRO A 160 13.46 21.66 -10.49
C PRO A 160 12.77 21.09 -11.76
N SER A 161 12.55 21.94 -12.77
CA SER A 161 11.73 21.59 -13.95
C SER A 161 12.26 20.44 -14.80
N ALA A 162 13.51 20.01 -14.57
CA ALA A 162 14.08 18.82 -15.21
C ALA A 162 13.48 17.50 -14.70
N TYR A 163 12.81 17.51 -13.54
CA TYR A 163 12.21 16.33 -12.93
C TYR A 163 10.68 16.31 -13.13
N GLN A 164 10.16 15.12 -13.33
CA GLN A 164 8.75 14.81 -13.22
C GLN A 164 8.45 14.27 -11.83
N VAL A 165 7.22 14.50 -11.35
CA VAL A 165 6.70 13.93 -10.10
C VAL A 165 5.52 13.04 -10.45
N VAL A 166 5.56 11.78 -10.02
CA VAL A 166 4.48 10.81 -10.18
C VAL A 166 4.03 10.36 -8.80
N ILE A 167 2.73 10.50 -8.52
CA ILE A 167 2.07 10.10 -7.28
C ILE A 167 0.79 9.38 -7.69
N GLY A 168 0.38 8.39 -6.91
CA GLY A 168 -0.90 7.72 -7.12
C GLY A 168 -2.09 8.65 -6.83
N GLY A 169 -2.95 8.88 -7.84
CA GLY A 169 -4.08 9.80 -7.77
C GLY A 169 -4.09 10.74 -8.97
N LYS A 170 -5.13 11.58 -9.07
CA LYS A 170 -5.33 12.44 -10.24
C LYS A 170 -4.41 13.65 -10.21
N LEU A 171 -3.61 13.85 -11.25
CA LEU A 171 -2.91 15.12 -11.47
C LEU A 171 -3.91 16.23 -11.80
N LEU A 172 -4.05 17.21 -10.91
CA LEU A 172 -4.95 18.35 -11.07
C LEU A 172 -4.30 19.49 -11.85
N THR A 173 -3.09 19.87 -11.47
CA THR A 173 -2.37 20.99 -12.09
C THR A 173 -0.88 20.72 -12.16
N ARG A 174 -0.28 21.18 -13.26
CA ARG A 174 1.17 21.30 -13.43
C ARG A 174 1.49 22.75 -13.75
N THR A 175 2.24 23.43 -12.88
CA THR A 175 2.56 24.86 -13.05
C THR A 175 4.05 25.08 -12.99
N THR A 176 4.63 25.60 -14.08
CA THR A 176 6.04 25.96 -14.14
C THR A 176 6.22 27.44 -13.83
N LYS A 177 7.16 27.74 -12.92
CA LYS A 177 7.59 29.11 -12.59
C LYS A 177 9.11 29.13 -12.49
N SER A 178 9.75 29.98 -13.29
CA SER A 178 11.21 30.07 -13.41
C SER A 178 11.83 28.68 -13.66
N SER A 179 12.70 28.19 -12.78
CA SER A 179 13.41 26.91 -12.91
C SER A 179 12.73 25.74 -12.17
N THR A 180 11.51 25.92 -11.69
CA THR A 180 10.77 24.91 -10.93
C THR A 180 9.40 24.61 -11.51
N THR A 181 8.94 23.38 -11.32
CA THR A 181 7.57 22.96 -11.63
C THR A 181 6.91 22.44 -10.36
N THR A 182 5.68 22.89 -10.12
CA THR A 182 4.81 22.40 -9.06
C THR A 182 3.77 21.45 -9.66
N TRP A 183 3.66 20.25 -9.08
CA TRP A 183 2.70 19.22 -9.44
C TRP A 183 1.71 19.04 -8.29
N LEU A 184 0.41 19.16 -8.57
CA LEU A 184 -0.65 19.00 -7.58
C LEU A 184 -1.49 17.77 -7.89
N TYR A 185 -1.46 16.80 -6.98
CA TYR A 185 -2.23 15.57 -7.06
C TYR A 185 -3.38 15.55 -6.04
N GLU A 186 -4.50 14.94 -6.40
CA GLU A 186 -5.61 14.62 -5.49
C GLU A 186 -5.87 13.10 -5.50
N GLN A 187 -5.85 12.52 -4.31
CA GLN A 187 -6.23 11.14 -4.02
C GLN A 187 -7.40 11.17 -3.04
N PRO A 188 -8.65 11.19 -3.53
CA PRO A 188 -9.83 11.30 -2.67
C PRO A 188 -10.20 9.98 -2.00
N ALA A 189 -9.70 8.85 -2.52
CA ALA A 189 -9.95 7.54 -1.93
C ALA A 189 -9.22 7.42 -0.59
N PRO A 190 -9.82 6.76 0.43
CA PRO A 190 -9.14 6.53 1.69
C PRO A 190 -7.85 5.72 1.49
N THR A 191 -6.71 6.29 1.87
CA THR A 191 -5.37 5.71 1.73
C THR A 191 -4.70 5.61 3.10
N PRO A 192 -4.13 4.46 3.50
CA PRO A 192 -3.23 4.35 4.64
C PRO A 192 -1.93 5.13 4.40
N SER A 193 -1.28 5.60 5.46
CA SER A 193 -0.05 6.39 5.36
C SER A 193 1.05 5.74 4.52
N TYR A 194 1.25 4.43 4.67
CA TYR A 194 2.30 3.67 4.01
C TYR A 194 2.08 3.45 2.51
N LEU A 195 0.85 3.61 2.02
CA LEU A 195 0.49 3.43 0.60
C LEU A 195 0.58 4.73 -0.22
N VAL A 196 0.95 5.84 0.42
CA VAL A 196 1.25 7.07 -0.29
C VAL A 196 2.66 6.95 -0.88
N GLY A 197 2.72 6.51 -2.12
CA GLY A 197 3.95 6.46 -2.91
C GLY A 197 4.19 7.75 -3.70
N LEU A 198 5.46 8.00 -3.98
CA LEU A 198 5.94 9.14 -4.75
C LEU A 198 7.20 8.73 -5.49
N SER A 199 7.32 9.16 -6.74
CA SER A 199 8.55 9.06 -7.51
C SER A 199 8.88 10.39 -8.16
N ILE A 200 10.13 10.82 -8.04
CA ILE A 200 10.68 12.02 -8.65
C ILE A 200 11.85 11.60 -9.50
N GLY A 201 11.79 11.86 -10.80
CA GLY A 201 12.83 11.40 -11.73
C GLY A 201 12.67 11.99 -13.13
N LYS A 202 13.55 11.58 -14.04
CA LYS A 202 13.54 11.99 -15.45
C LYS A 202 12.86 10.91 -16.28
N TYR A 203 11.56 11.07 -16.53
CA TYR A 203 10.76 10.05 -17.20
C TYR A 203 10.36 10.45 -18.63
N GLN A 204 10.18 9.44 -19.47
CA GLN A 204 9.27 9.45 -20.59
C GLN A 204 7.92 8.88 -20.12
N THR A 205 6.82 9.44 -20.61
CA THR A 205 5.47 9.01 -20.26
C THR A 205 4.76 8.42 -21.47
N VAL A 206 4.09 7.28 -21.30
CA VAL A 206 3.25 6.65 -22.31
C VAL A 206 1.89 6.26 -21.72
N LEU A 207 0.88 6.16 -22.58
CA LEU A 207 -0.40 5.55 -22.24
C LEU A 207 -0.32 4.04 -22.49
N LEU A 208 -0.74 3.24 -21.52
CA LEU A 208 -0.80 1.77 -21.62
C LEU A 208 -2.15 1.35 -22.21
N GLY A 209 -2.25 1.41 -23.54
CA GLY A 209 -3.47 1.08 -24.28
C GLY A 209 -4.55 2.17 -24.25
N ASP A 210 -5.60 2.01 -25.05
CA ASP A 210 -6.78 2.90 -25.01
C ASP A 210 -7.76 2.38 -23.95
N PRO A 211 -8.05 3.13 -22.88
CA PRO A 211 -9.00 2.70 -21.85
C PRO A 211 -10.46 2.67 -22.36
N GLY A 212 -10.79 3.32 -23.48
CA GLY A 212 -12.17 3.52 -23.90
C GLY A 212 -12.98 4.32 -22.86
N LEU A 213 -14.31 4.32 -23.00
CA LEU A 213 -15.19 5.15 -22.17
C LEU A 213 -15.35 4.66 -20.73
N ALA A 214 -15.15 3.35 -20.49
CA ALA A 214 -15.40 2.71 -19.21
C ALA A 214 -14.17 2.04 -18.59
N GLY A 215 -13.03 2.00 -19.30
CA GLY A 215 -11.81 1.42 -18.77
C GLY A 215 -11.01 2.40 -17.93
N VAL A 216 -10.08 1.84 -17.16
CA VAL A 216 -9.19 2.59 -16.27
C VAL A 216 -8.02 3.16 -17.09
N PRO A 217 -7.80 4.49 -17.10
CA PRO A 217 -6.61 5.08 -17.69
C PRO A 217 -5.35 4.55 -17.00
N GLN A 218 -4.40 4.08 -17.80
CA GLN A 218 -3.13 3.54 -17.32
C GLN A 218 -1.95 4.26 -17.96
N THR A 219 -1.00 4.72 -17.15
CA THR A 219 0.20 5.43 -17.65
C THR A 219 1.48 4.76 -17.20
N GLY A 220 2.46 4.70 -18.09
CA GLY A 220 3.82 4.24 -17.79
C GLY A 220 4.79 5.41 -17.78
N HIS A 221 5.67 5.46 -16.78
CA HIS A 221 6.71 6.49 -16.60
C HIS A 221 8.06 5.80 -16.39
N PHE A 222 9.02 6.00 -17.28
CA PHE A 222 10.29 5.25 -17.25
C PHE A 222 11.43 6.07 -17.86
N PRO A 223 12.70 5.76 -17.56
CA PRO A 223 13.85 6.39 -18.20
C PRO A 223 13.79 6.17 -19.72
N ALA A 224 14.04 7.21 -20.51
CA ALA A 224 13.85 7.16 -21.97
C ALA A 224 14.60 6.02 -22.68
N HIS A 225 15.71 5.54 -22.10
CA HIS A 225 16.51 4.46 -22.65
C HIS A 225 15.85 3.07 -22.53
N LEU A 226 14.81 2.90 -21.69
CA LEU A 226 14.06 1.66 -21.50
C LEU A 226 12.79 1.54 -22.35
N LEU A 227 12.60 2.43 -23.33
CA LEU A 227 11.35 2.48 -24.10
C LEU A 227 10.98 1.14 -24.74
N ALA A 228 11.94 0.43 -25.33
CA ALA A 228 11.67 -0.83 -26.03
C ALA A 228 11.30 -1.96 -25.06
N GLU A 229 12.09 -2.12 -24.01
CA GLU A 229 11.95 -3.12 -22.95
C GLU A 229 10.64 -2.90 -22.18
N PHE A 230 10.40 -1.67 -21.71
CA PHE A 230 9.16 -1.31 -21.01
C PHE A 230 7.93 -1.58 -21.88
N SER A 231 7.97 -1.17 -23.15
CA SER A 231 6.86 -1.40 -24.09
C SER A 231 6.56 -2.89 -24.27
N ARG A 232 7.57 -3.76 -24.18
CA ARG A 232 7.38 -5.21 -24.31
C ARG A 232 6.89 -5.85 -23.01
N ASP A 233 7.45 -5.45 -21.87
CA ASP A 233 7.18 -6.04 -20.55
C ASP A 233 5.81 -5.64 -20.01
N PHE A 234 5.41 -4.38 -20.18
CA PHE A 234 4.14 -3.86 -19.69
C PHE A 234 3.00 -3.92 -20.72
N ALA A 235 3.26 -4.46 -21.93
CA ALA A 235 2.27 -4.60 -23.00
C ALA A 235 0.99 -5.34 -22.58
N ARG A 236 1.10 -6.25 -21.60
CA ARG A 236 -0.02 -7.08 -21.12
C ARG A 236 -0.77 -6.53 -19.92
N GLN A 237 -0.36 -5.37 -19.39
CA GLN A 237 -1.00 -4.81 -18.20
C GLN A 237 -2.48 -4.44 -18.40
N PRO A 238 -2.92 -3.90 -19.56
CA PRO A 238 -4.35 -3.66 -19.79
C PRO A 238 -5.21 -4.94 -19.72
N GLN A 239 -4.68 -6.07 -20.17
CA GLN A 239 -5.34 -7.38 -20.06
C GLN A 239 -5.39 -7.88 -18.61
N MET A 240 -4.36 -7.61 -17.81
CA MET A 240 -4.38 -7.90 -16.37
C MET A 240 -5.46 -7.10 -15.66
N MET A 241 -5.56 -5.79 -15.94
CA MET A 241 -6.62 -4.93 -15.40
C MET A 241 -8.00 -5.49 -15.74
N THR A 242 -8.22 -5.84 -17.01
CA THR A 242 -9.50 -6.42 -17.47
C THR A 242 -9.83 -7.71 -16.71
N LEU A 243 -8.87 -8.63 -16.58
CA LEU A 243 -9.06 -9.87 -15.83
C LEU A 243 -9.39 -9.59 -14.36
N PHE A 244 -8.68 -8.67 -13.71
CA PHE A 244 -8.90 -8.38 -12.30
C PHE A 244 -10.22 -7.65 -12.06
N GLU A 245 -10.69 -6.81 -12.98
CA GLU A 245 -12.05 -6.26 -12.91
C GLU A 245 -13.14 -7.33 -13.08
N GLU A 246 -12.89 -8.33 -13.93
CA GLU A 246 -13.75 -9.51 -14.09
C GLU A 246 -13.80 -10.35 -12.80
N LEU A 247 -12.66 -10.58 -12.13
CA LEU A 247 -12.56 -11.50 -11.00
C LEU A 247 -12.84 -10.85 -9.64
N PHE A 248 -12.41 -9.60 -9.45
CA PHE A 248 -12.40 -8.90 -8.15
C PHE A 248 -13.44 -7.79 -8.07
N GLY A 249 -14.03 -7.41 -9.20
CA GLY A 249 -14.96 -6.28 -9.32
C GLY A 249 -14.26 -5.00 -9.80
N PRO A 250 -15.00 -3.91 -10.03
CA PRO A 250 -14.47 -2.69 -10.63
C PRO A 250 -13.20 -2.18 -9.94
N TYR A 251 -12.26 -1.62 -10.72
CA TYR A 251 -11.04 -1.04 -10.17
C TYR A 251 -11.37 0.05 -9.14
N PRO A 252 -10.73 0.04 -7.95
CA PRO A 252 -11.18 0.87 -6.85
C PRO A 252 -10.81 2.36 -6.97
N PHE A 253 -9.92 2.74 -7.89
CA PHE A 253 -9.39 4.11 -8.05
C PHE A 253 -9.70 4.69 -9.44
N GLY A 254 -9.33 5.96 -9.67
CA GLY A 254 -9.66 6.67 -10.93
C GLY A 254 -8.69 6.41 -12.08
N GLU A 255 -7.42 6.16 -11.77
CA GLU A 255 -6.34 5.90 -12.73
C GLU A 255 -5.28 5.02 -12.08
N TYR A 256 -4.40 4.45 -12.89
CA TYR A 256 -3.28 3.64 -12.43
C TYR A 256 -1.99 4.05 -13.14
N ALA A 257 -0.94 4.25 -12.37
CA ALA A 257 0.38 4.58 -12.89
C ALA A 257 1.36 3.44 -12.63
N VAL A 258 2.32 3.31 -13.53
CA VAL A 258 3.51 2.47 -13.35
C VAL A 258 4.72 3.38 -13.50
N VAL A 259 5.64 3.32 -12.54
CA VAL A 259 6.93 3.99 -12.65
C VAL A 259 8.02 2.93 -12.64
N VAL A 260 8.97 3.08 -13.57
CA VAL A 260 10.28 2.45 -13.48
C VAL A 260 11.26 3.52 -13.00
N ALA A 261 11.81 3.37 -11.81
CA ALA A 261 12.89 4.21 -11.32
C ALA A 261 14.20 3.82 -12.02
N ASP A 262 15.09 4.79 -12.23
CA ASP A 262 16.40 4.57 -12.87
C ASP A 262 17.44 4.00 -11.89
N GLU A 263 17.04 3.00 -11.11
CA GLU A 263 17.81 2.32 -10.07
C GLU A 263 17.34 0.85 -9.99
N GLU A 264 18.16 -0.01 -9.39
CA GLU A 264 17.71 -1.35 -9.01
C GLU A 264 16.81 -1.28 -7.78
N LEU A 265 15.75 -2.08 -7.77
CA LEU A 265 14.86 -2.19 -6.62
C LEU A 265 14.77 -3.65 -6.21
N ASP A 266 14.90 -3.94 -4.92
CA ASP A 266 14.85 -5.33 -4.42
C ASP A 266 13.47 -5.97 -4.66
N VAL A 267 12.40 -5.22 -4.39
CA VAL A 267 11.01 -5.67 -4.57
C VAL A 267 10.17 -4.50 -5.10
N PRO A 268 9.34 -4.70 -6.14
CA PRO A 268 8.36 -3.71 -6.55
C PRO A 268 7.43 -3.30 -5.41
N VAL A 269 6.82 -2.12 -5.52
CA VAL A 269 6.04 -1.53 -4.42
C VAL A 269 4.64 -1.15 -4.89
N GLU A 270 3.65 -1.50 -4.07
CA GLU A 270 2.22 -1.42 -4.32
C GLU A 270 1.55 -0.13 -3.84
N ALA A 271 2.13 1.04 -4.13
CA ALA A 271 1.48 2.30 -3.74
C ALA A 271 0.04 2.43 -4.30
N GLN A 272 -0.82 3.20 -3.60
CA GLN A 272 -2.22 3.28 -3.99
C GLN A 272 -2.41 4.05 -5.30
N GLY A 273 -2.85 3.36 -6.34
CA GLY A 273 -2.97 3.88 -7.70
C GLY A 273 -1.64 3.98 -8.45
N LEU A 274 -0.56 3.39 -7.93
CA LEU A 274 0.78 3.50 -8.49
C LEU A 274 1.62 2.26 -8.15
N SER A 275 2.25 1.63 -9.14
CA SER A 275 3.29 0.64 -8.89
C SER A 275 4.67 1.14 -9.25
N LEU A 276 5.64 0.81 -8.41
CA LEU A 276 7.04 1.22 -8.56
C LEU A 276 7.90 0.00 -8.85
N PHE A 277 8.71 0.07 -9.90
CA PHE A 277 9.66 -0.95 -10.33
C PHE A 277 11.06 -0.33 -10.45
N GLY A 278 12.09 -1.16 -10.25
CA GLY A 278 13.46 -0.82 -10.65
C GLY A 278 13.78 -1.28 -12.08
N THR A 279 14.88 -0.78 -12.64
CA THR A 279 15.35 -1.14 -14.00
C THR A 279 15.66 -2.64 -14.12
N ASN A 280 16.05 -3.29 -13.04
CA ASN A 280 16.28 -4.73 -12.94
C ASN A 280 15.05 -5.61 -13.22
N HIS A 281 13.85 -5.02 -13.28
CA HIS A 281 12.61 -5.72 -13.62
C HIS A 281 12.19 -5.52 -15.09
N VAL A 282 12.98 -4.78 -15.87
CA VAL A 282 12.63 -4.34 -17.22
C VAL A 282 13.77 -4.68 -18.18
N ASP A 283 13.76 -5.91 -18.68
CA ASP A 283 14.75 -6.46 -19.62
C ASP A 283 14.15 -6.83 -20.99
N GLY A 284 12.84 -6.57 -21.14
CA GLY A 284 12.05 -6.95 -22.28
C GLY A 284 11.69 -8.43 -22.30
N ALA A 285 12.25 -9.30 -21.44
CA ALA A 285 12.06 -10.75 -21.50
C ALA A 285 10.77 -11.23 -20.82
N ARG A 286 10.00 -10.33 -20.19
CA ARG A 286 8.80 -10.62 -19.38
C ARG A 286 9.04 -11.53 -18.18
N GLY A 287 10.27 -11.60 -17.67
CA GLY A 287 10.61 -12.40 -16.49
C GLY A 287 9.90 -11.90 -15.22
N ALA A 288 9.68 -10.59 -15.13
CA ALA A 288 9.02 -9.93 -14.00
C ALA A 288 7.49 -9.80 -14.16
N GLU A 289 6.88 -10.36 -15.21
CA GLU A 289 5.45 -10.13 -15.48
C GLU A 289 4.53 -10.58 -14.34
N ARG A 290 4.91 -11.64 -13.61
CA ARG A 290 4.18 -12.06 -12.41
C ARG A 290 4.12 -10.95 -11.35
N LEU A 291 5.16 -10.13 -11.22
CA LEU A 291 5.21 -9.01 -10.29
C LEU A 291 4.30 -7.88 -10.74
N VAL A 292 4.22 -7.61 -12.06
CA VAL A 292 3.24 -6.66 -12.61
C VAL A 292 1.81 -7.04 -12.24
N ALA A 293 1.47 -8.34 -12.33
CA ALA A 293 0.18 -8.85 -11.88
C ALA A 293 0.00 -8.75 -10.35
N HIS A 294 1.06 -8.99 -9.57
CA HIS A 294 1.06 -8.90 -8.11
C HIS A 294 0.75 -7.46 -7.63
N GLU A 295 1.52 -6.48 -8.11
CA GLU A 295 1.39 -5.08 -7.70
C GLU A 295 0.04 -4.48 -8.12
N LEU A 296 -0.49 -4.91 -9.27
CA LEU A 296 -1.82 -4.49 -9.71
C LEU A 296 -2.93 -5.12 -8.84
N ALA A 297 -2.79 -6.37 -8.42
CA ALA A 297 -3.77 -7.04 -7.56
C ALA A 297 -3.88 -6.37 -6.18
N HIS A 298 -2.78 -5.82 -5.66
CA HIS A 298 -2.78 -5.07 -4.40
C HIS A 298 -3.68 -3.85 -4.39
N GLN A 299 -4.01 -3.30 -5.56
CA GLN A 299 -4.96 -2.19 -5.66
C GLN A 299 -6.34 -2.57 -5.08
N TRP A 300 -6.75 -3.83 -5.20
CA TRP A 300 -7.91 -4.39 -4.47
C TRP A 300 -7.52 -4.86 -3.07
N PHE A 301 -6.45 -5.67 -2.96
CA PHE A 301 -6.07 -6.38 -1.73
C PHE A 301 -4.86 -5.75 -1.03
N GLY A 302 -5.11 -4.96 0.01
CA GLY A 302 -4.13 -4.13 0.70
C GLY A 302 -4.46 -2.66 0.57
N ASN A 303 -4.72 -2.19 -0.65
CA ASN A 303 -4.95 -0.77 -0.91
C ASN A 303 -6.39 -0.38 -0.67
N SER A 304 -7.33 -0.87 -1.47
CA SER A 304 -8.75 -0.59 -1.24
C SER A 304 -9.26 -1.27 0.02
N VAL A 305 -8.98 -2.58 0.15
CA VAL A 305 -9.30 -3.40 1.32
C VAL A 305 -8.04 -3.55 2.16
N THR A 306 -7.90 -2.73 3.20
CA THR A 306 -6.66 -2.69 4.00
C THR A 306 -6.78 -3.52 5.27
N ILE A 307 -5.69 -4.14 5.70
CA ILE A 307 -5.62 -4.85 6.98
C ILE A 307 -5.80 -3.92 8.20
N ALA A 308 -6.39 -4.45 9.28
CA ALA A 308 -6.56 -3.72 10.53
C ALA A 308 -5.25 -3.48 11.28
N ASP A 309 -4.35 -4.45 11.20
CA ASP A 309 -3.01 -4.44 11.77
C ASP A 309 -2.15 -5.48 11.02
N TRP A 310 -0.84 -5.40 11.20
CA TRP A 310 0.14 -6.17 10.42
C TRP A 310 0.10 -7.69 10.68
N ARG A 311 -0.64 -8.20 11.69
CA ARG A 311 -0.85 -9.65 11.82
C ARG A 311 -1.63 -10.23 10.63
N HIS A 312 -2.50 -9.42 10.04
CA HIS A 312 -3.37 -9.83 8.95
C HIS A 312 -2.73 -9.68 7.56
N ILE A 313 -1.42 -9.38 7.48
CA ILE A 313 -0.70 -9.10 6.22
C ILE A 313 -0.88 -10.15 5.13
N TRP A 314 -1.12 -11.42 5.50
CA TRP A 314 -1.39 -12.48 4.53
C TRP A 314 -2.63 -12.21 3.66
N LEU A 315 -3.58 -11.40 4.13
CA LEU A 315 -4.73 -10.98 3.31
C LEU A 315 -4.30 -10.10 2.13
N ASN A 316 -3.22 -9.33 2.26
CA ASN A 316 -2.65 -8.58 1.14
C ASN A 316 -1.87 -9.54 0.25
N GLU A 317 -0.82 -10.14 0.83
CA GLU A 317 0.21 -10.88 0.10
C GLU A 317 -0.31 -12.20 -0.49
N GLY A 318 -1.17 -12.91 0.25
CA GLY A 318 -1.75 -14.18 -0.18
C GLY A 318 -2.77 -14.02 -1.31
N LEU A 319 -3.60 -12.97 -1.26
CA LEU A 319 -4.56 -12.68 -2.34
C LEU A 319 -3.83 -12.16 -3.59
N ALA A 320 -2.82 -11.30 -3.43
CA ALA A 320 -1.97 -10.84 -4.55
C ALA A 320 -1.17 -12.00 -5.17
N LYS A 321 -0.56 -12.87 -4.35
CA LYS A 321 0.11 -14.11 -4.82
C LYS A 321 -0.84 -14.99 -5.62
N TYR A 322 -2.08 -15.17 -5.15
CA TYR A 322 -3.06 -15.97 -5.87
C TYR A 322 -3.49 -15.33 -7.19
N ALA A 323 -3.53 -14.00 -7.27
CA ALA A 323 -3.79 -13.27 -8.52
C ALA A 323 -2.69 -13.51 -9.57
N GLU A 324 -1.41 -13.67 -9.16
CA GLU A 324 -0.33 -14.10 -10.07
C GLU A 324 -0.69 -15.43 -10.76
N TRP A 325 -1.22 -16.37 -9.99
CA TRP A 325 -1.56 -17.71 -10.50
C TRP A 325 -2.77 -17.68 -11.42
N LEU A 326 -3.78 -16.86 -11.10
CA LEU A 326 -4.94 -16.64 -11.96
C LEU A 326 -4.55 -15.95 -13.28
N TRP A 327 -3.64 -14.96 -13.23
CA TRP A 327 -3.07 -14.35 -14.43
C TRP A 327 -2.28 -15.35 -15.26
N SER A 328 -1.42 -16.17 -14.64
CA SER A 328 -0.66 -17.20 -15.35
C SER A 328 -1.57 -18.16 -16.10
N GLU A 329 -2.63 -18.65 -15.44
CA GLU A 329 -3.64 -19.52 -16.06
C GLU A 329 -4.36 -18.83 -17.23
N ARG A 330 -4.79 -17.58 -17.06
CA ARG A 330 -5.49 -16.81 -18.11
C ARG A 330 -4.62 -16.49 -19.30
N SER A 331 -3.33 -16.24 -19.08
CA SER A 331 -2.38 -15.82 -20.12
C SER A 331 -1.73 -16.98 -20.89
N GLY A 332 -2.18 -18.22 -20.66
CA GLY A 332 -1.67 -19.43 -21.31
C GLY A 332 -0.41 -20.01 -20.66
N GLY A 333 -0.07 -19.55 -19.46
CA GLY A 333 1.00 -20.10 -18.62
C GLY A 333 0.56 -21.35 -17.85
N ARG A 334 1.23 -21.59 -16.71
CA ARG A 334 0.90 -22.72 -15.83
C ARG A 334 -0.44 -22.47 -15.16
N THR A 335 -1.22 -23.53 -14.95
CA THR A 335 -2.50 -23.39 -14.25
C THR A 335 -2.29 -23.02 -12.78
N ALA A 336 -3.31 -22.44 -12.15
CA ALA A 336 -3.27 -22.13 -10.72
C ALA A 336 -3.12 -23.40 -9.86
N GLU A 337 -3.58 -24.55 -10.36
CA GLU A 337 -3.36 -25.87 -9.77
C GLU A 337 -1.87 -26.27 -9.83
N ASP A 338 -1.24 -26.15 -11.00
CA ASP A 338 0.18 -26.48 -11.16
C ASP A 338 1.08 -25.60 -10.29
N LEU A 339 0.74 -24.32 -10.18
CA LEU A 339 1.44 -23.35 -9.36
C LEU A 339 1.25 -23.64 -7.87
N ALA A 340 0.02 -23.92 -7.43
CA ALA A 340 -0.26 -24.35 -6.06
C ALA A 340 0.50 -25.65 -5.71
N ALA A 341 0.52 -26.64 -6.60
CA ALA A 341 1.27 -27.87 -6.36
C ALA A 341 2.79 -27.62 -6.24
N ALA A 342 3.35 -26.69 -7.01
CA ALA A 342 4.76 -26.31 -6.89
C ALA A 342 5.06 -25.52 -5.60
N ALA A 343 4.22 -24.54 -5.25
CA ALA A 343 4.32 -23.79 -4.00
C ALA A 343 4.23 -24.73 -2.78
N HIS A 344 3.32 -25.70 -2.80
CA HIS A 344 3.19 -26.71 -1.75
C HIS A 344 4.46 -27.55 -1.60
N ARG A 345 5.02 -28.06 -2.71
CA ARG A 345 6.30 -28.79 -2.70
C ARG A 345 7.46 -27.94 -2.18
N LEU A 346 7.51 -26.67 -2.54
CA LEU A 346 8.52 -25.73 -2.05
C LEU A 346 8.42 -25.59 -0.52
N LEU A 347 7.22 -25.33 0.00
CA LEU A 347 7.00 -25.14 1.44
C LEU A 347 7.20 -26.41 2.25
N ALA A 348 6.96 -27.59 1.68
CA ALA A 348 7.20 -28.86 2.37
C ALA A 348 8.68 -29.05 2.76
N GLY A 349 9.61 -28.42 2.04
CA GLY A 349 11.05 -28.41 2.34
C GLY A 349 11.51 -27.30 3.29
N LYS A 350 10.60 -26.47 3.82
CA LYS A 350 10.91 -25.32 4.69
C LYS A 350 10.49 -25.58 6.15
N PRO A 351 10.99 -24.78 7.12
CA PRO A 351 10.52 -24.86 8.51
C PRO A 351 9.01 -24.60 8.63
N GLN A 352 8.37 -25.34 9.53
CA GLN A 352 6.91 -25.39 9.75
C GLN A 352 6.51 -24.64 11.02
N ASP A 353 7.08 -23.45 11.22
CA ASP A 353 6.95 -22.60 12.40
C ASP A 353 6.23 -21.26 12.11
N LEU A 354 5.71 -21.09 10.88
CA LEU A 354 4.95 -19.90 10.46
C LEU A 354 3.44 -20.12 10.69
N THR A 355 2.83 -19.30 11.55
CA THR A 355 1.37 -19.19 11.67
C THR A 355 0.86 -18.08 10.75
N LEU A 356 -0.01 -18.37 9.79
CA LEU A 356 -0.35 -17.41 8.74
C LEU A 356 -1.19 -16.22 9.24
N ALA A 357 -2.13 -16.46 10.18
CA ALA A 357 -2.99 -15.42 10.75
C ALA A 357 -2.29 -14.52 11.79
N ASP A 358 -1.11 -14.92 12.25
CA ASP A 358 -0.25 -14.16 13.17
C ASP A 358 1.21 -14.63 12.98
N PRO A 359 1.90 -14.17 11.93
CA PRO A 359 3.27 -14.62 11.62
C PRO A 359 4.32 -14.14 12.64
N GLY A 360 3.95 -13.23 13.54
CA GLY A 360 4.88 -12.41 14.29
C GLY A 360 5.55 -11.35 13.40
N ARG A 361 5.99 -10.25 14.02
CA ARG A 361 6.67 -9.14 13.32
C ARG A 361 7.77 -9.65 12.39
N LYS A 362 8.69 -10.48 12.88
CA LYS A 362 9.87 -10.93 12.12
C LYS A 362 9.52 -11.61 10.80
N LEU A 363 8.45 -12.42 10.76
CA LEU A 363 8.13 -13.28 9.61
C LEU A 363 7.02 -12.69 8.71
N MET A 364 6.58 -11.46 8.98
CA MET A 364 5.45 -10.87 8.24
C MET A 364 5.75 -10.57 6.76
N PHE A 365 7.04 -10.58 6.36
CA PHE A 365 7.51 -10.52 4.97
C PHE A 365 8.39 -11.72 4.59
N ASP A 366 8.27 -12.84 5.30
CA ASP A 366 8.97 -14.08 4.92
C ASP A 366 8.34 -14.65 3.66
N ASP A 367 9.13 -15.07 2.65
CA ASP A 367 8.62 -15.67 1.40
C ASP A 367 7.59 -16.79 1.63
N ARG A 368 7.72 -17.53 2.73
CA ARG A 368 6.77 -18.59 3.08
C ARG A 368 5.37 -18.06 3.34
N LEU A 369 5.23 -16.83 3.81
CA LEU A 369 3.94 -16.18 4.06
C LEU A 369 3.18 -15.96 2.75
N TYR A 370 3.86 -15.49 1.71
CA TYR A 370 3.29 -15.26 0.39
C TYR A 370 2.77 -16.57 -0.21
N GLU A 371 3.65 -17.58 -0.29
CA GLU A 371 3.31 -18.89 -0.85
C GLU A 371 2.21 -19.57 -0.04
N ARG A 372 2.29 -19.55 1.30
CA ARG A 372 1.28 -20.16 2.17
C ARG A 372 -0.05 -19.42 2.08
N GLY A 373 -0.04 -18.09 1.94
CA GLY A 373 -1.21 -17.27 1.70
C GLY A 373 -1.90 -17.64 0.39
N GLY A 374 -1.15 -17.72 -0.71
CA GLY A 374 -1.67 -18.17 -2.01
C GLY A 374 -2.27 -19.59 -1.94
N LEU A 375 -1.63 -20.50 -1.21
CA LEU A 375 -2.15 -21.85 -0.98
C LEU A 375 -3.42 -21.87 -0.11
N ALA A 376 -3.53 -21.01 0.89
CA ALA A 376 -4.74 -20.90 1.71
C ALA A 376 -5.93 -20.41 0.86
N VAL A 377 -5.71 -19.43 -0.02
CA VAL A 377 -6.72 -18.98 -1.00
C VAL A 377 -7.07 -20.10 -1.99
N HIS A 378 -6.08 -20.85 -2.47
CA HIS A 378 -6.32 -22.02 -3.32
C HIS A 378 -7.15 -23.09 -2.61
N ALA A 379 -6.86 -23.37 -1.34
CA ALA A 379 -7.61 -24.34 -0.54
C ALA A 379 -9.07 -23.91 -0.37
N VAL A 380 -9.33 -22.61 -0.20
CA VAL A 380 -10.69 -22.06 -0.21
C VAL A 380 -11.36 -22.27 -1.58
N ARG A 381 -10.67 -22.02 -2.70
CA ARG A 381 -11.21 -22.32 -4.04
C ARG A 381 -11.61 -23.79 -4.18
N ARG A 382 -10.75 -24.72 -3.73
CA ARG A 382 -11.07 -26.17 -3.76
C ARG A 382 -12.27 -26.51 -2.88
N ALA A 383 -12.38 -25.89 -1.71
CA ALA A 383 -13.47 -26.16 -0.78
C ALA A 383 -14.81 -25.61 -1.26
N LEU A 384 -14.84 -24.46 -1.95
CA LEU A 384 -16.07 -23.86 -2.48
C LEU A 384 -16.45 -24.41 -3.86
N GLY A 385 -15.47 -24.73 -4.70
CA GLY A 385 -15.66 -24.87 -6.14
C GLY A 385 -15.57 -23.51 -6.85
N ASP A 386 -15.27 -23.53 -8.15
CA ASP A 386 -14.89 -22.33 -8.91
C ASP A 386 -16.00 -21.26 -8.94
N GLU A 387 -17.25 -21.64 -9.18
CA GLU A 387 -18.36 -20.68 -9.28
C GLU A 387 -18.56 -19.90 -7.97
N ASP A 388 -18.65 -20.61 -6.85
CA ASP A 388 -18.84 -20.02 -5.53
C ASP A 388 -17.60 -19.24 -5.09
N PHE A 389 -16.41 -19.73 -5.41
CA PHE A 389 -15.14 -19.05 -5.12
C PHE A 389 -15.03 -17.71 -5.85
N PHE A 390 -15.25 -17.66 -7.16
CA PHE A 390 -15.13 -16.40 -7.89
C PHE A 390 -16.26 -15.43 -7.54
N ARG A 391 -17.46 -15.92 -7.21
CA ARG A 391 -18.53 -15.08 -6.64
C ARG A 391 -18.12 -14.48 -5.29
N MET A 392 -17.52 -15.29 -4.41
CA MET A 392 -16.99 -14.86 -3.11
C MET A 392 -15.87 -13.83 -3.27
N LEU A 393 -14.89 -14.11 -4.14
CA LEU A 393 -13.73 -13.28 -4.36
C LEU A 393 -14.11 -11.90 -4.92
N ARG A 394 -15.09 -11.85 -5.84
CA ARG A 394 -15.63 -10.60 -6.38
C ARG A 394 -16.41 -9.78 -5.36
N ALA A 395 -17.14 -10.45 -4.47
CA ALA A 395 -17.93 -9.78 -3.44
C ALA A 395 -17.05 -9.13 -2.35
N TRP A 396 -15.87 -9.69 -2.07
CA TRP A 396 -15.00 -9.25 -0.99
C TRP A 396 -14.54 -7.79 -1.11
N PRO A 397 -13.89 -7.34 -2.22
CA PRO A 397 -13.52 -5.94 -2.40
C PRO A 397 -14.72 -5.00 -2.47
N THR A 398 -15.85 -5.46 -3.01
CA THR A 398 -17.07 -4.66 -3.09
C THR A 398 -17.61 -4.35 -1.69
N LEU A 399 -17.66 -5.34 -0.80
CA LEU A 399 -18.19 -5.20 0.56
C LEU A 399 -17.29 -4.36 1.47
N HIS A 400 -15.98 -4.44 1.26
CA HIS A 400 -14.97 -3.82 2.13
C HIS A 400 -14.23 -2.65 1.49
N ARG A 401 -14.74 -2.10 0.38
CA ARG A 401 -14.12 -1.02 -0.39
C ARG A 401 -13.77 0.18 0.49
N GLY A 402 -12.50 0.60 0.45
CA GLY A 402 -11.99 1.72 1.25
C GLY A 402 -11.94 1.46 2.76
N GLY A 403 -12.27 0.24 3.19
CA GLY A 403 -12.39 -0.15 4.58
C GLY A 403 -11.18 -0.89 5.11
N VAL A 404 -11.38 -1.46 6.31
CA VAL A 404 -10.38 -2.18 7.08
C VAL A 404 -10.88 -3.59 7.38
N VAL A 405 -10.03 -4.61 7.26
CA VAL A 405 -10.40 -6.03 7.39
C VAL A 405 -9.46 -6.81 8.32
N THR A 406 -9.98 -7.93 8.81
CA THR A 406 -9.25 -8.91 9.63
C THR A 406 -9.41 -10.30 9.03
N THR A 407 -8.55 -11.23 9.45
CA THR A 407 -8.67 -12.66 9.08
C THR A 407 -10.03 -13.24 9.48
N GLN A 408 -10.60 -12.82 10.60
CA GLN A 408 -11.92 -13.25 11.07
C GLN A 408 -13.03 -12.74 10.14
N MET A 409 -12.91 -11.52 9.60
CA MET A 409 -13.86 -11.01 8.63
C MET A 409 -13.79 -11.77 7.30
N PHE A 410 -12.58 -12.14 6.86
CA PHE A 410 -12.41 -12.92 5.63
C PHE A 410 -13.00 -14.33 5.76
N THR A 411 -12.68 -15.05 6.83
CA THR A 411 -13.23 -16.39 7.08
C THR A 411 -14.76 -16.37 7.18
N ALA A 412 -15.33 -15.42 7.93
CA ALA A 412 -16.78 -15.24 8.01
C ALA A 412 -17.43 -14.80 6.69
N HIS A 413 -16.67 -14.18 5.77
CA HIS A 413 -17.14 -13.88 4.42
C HIS A 413 -17.17 -15.14 3.56
N VAL A 414 -16.10 -15.94 3.58
CA VAL A 414 -16.03 -17.22 2.86
C VAL A 414 -17.16 -18.17 3.27
N GLU A 415 -17.48 -18.25 4.56
CA GLU A 415 -18.55 -19.11 5.09
C GLU A 415 -19.95 -18.74 4.59
N ARG A 416 -20.18 -17.52 4.09
CA ARG A 416 -21.48 -17.15 3.50
C ARG A 416 -21.72 -17.78 2.13
N HIS A 417 -20.69 -18.38 1.55
CA HIS A 417 -20.73 -18.98 0.22
C HIS A 417 -20.76 -20.50 0.25
N THR A 418 -20.93 -21.14 1.42
CA THR A 418 -21.11 -22.58 1.52
C THR A 418 -21.89 -22.96 2.78
N ASP A 419 -22.68 -24.03 2.70
CA ASP A 419 -23.34 -24.63 3.88
C ASP A 419 -22.44 -25.61 4.63
N ARG A 420 -21.23 -25.89 4.12
CA ARG A 420 -20.27 -26.78 4.75
C ARG A 420 -19.42 -26.03 5.78
N PRO A 421 -19.20 -26.58 6.98
CA PRO A 421 -18.31 -25.96 7.96
C PRO A 421 -16.87 -25.95 7.43
N LEU A 422 -16.18 -24.81 7.59
CA LEU A 422 -14.80 -24.62 7.13
C LEU A 422 -13.81 -24.44 8.31
N ASP A 423 -14.26 -24.63 9.55
CA ASP A 423 -13.44 -24.45 10.76
C ASP A 423 -12.13 -25.22 10.72
N GLU A 424 -12.17 -26.50 10.30
CA GLU A 424 -10.97 -27.34 10.21
C GLU A 424 -10.01 -26.87 9.13
N LEU A 425 -10.55 -26.39 8.00
CA LEU A 425 -9.75 -25.83 6.90
C LEU A 425 -9.03 -24.56 7.37
N PHE A 426 -9.75 -23.63 7.99
CA PHE A 426 -9.16 -22.40 8.50
C PHE A 426 -8.19 -22.65 9.64
N ARG A 427 -8.50 -23.55 10.58
CA ARG A 427 -7.57 -23.97 11.63
C ARG A 427 -6.25 -24.44 11.03
N ALA A 428 -6.29 -25.38 10.10
CA ALA A 428 -5.10 -25.99 9.51
C ALA A 428 -4.26 -25.00 8.69
N TRP A 429 -4.89 -24.16 7.86
CA TRP A 429 -4.16 -23.23 6.99
C TRP A 429 -3.71 -21.96 7.69
N LEU A 430 -4.54 -21.40 8.58
CA LEU A 430 -4.35 -20.07 9.15
C LEU A 430 -3.70 -20.07 10.53
N TYR A 431 -4.02 -21.05 11.38
CA TYR A 431 -3.70 -21.01 12.81
C TYR A 431 -2.68 -22.05 13.28
N GLU A 432 -2.32 -23.01 12.43
CA GLU A 432 -1.33 -24.05 12.74
C GLU A 432 -0.03 -23.87 11.95
N GLY A 433 1.12 -24.12 12.57
CA GLY A 433 2.42 -24.04 11.89
C GLY A 433 2.64 -25.12 10.82
N LYS A 434 2.05 -26.30 11.01
CA LYS A 434 2.19 -27.44 10.09
C LYS A 434 1.52 -27.16 8.74
N LEU A 435 2.25 -27.36 7.64
CA LEU A 435 1.68 -27.31 6.28
C LEU A 435 0.62 -28.41 6.09
N PRO A 436 -0.64 -28.07 5.80
CA PRO A 436 -1.69 -29.05 5.51
C PRO A 436 -1.42 -29.78 4.19
N ARG A 437 -2.12 -30.90 3.95
CA ARG A 437 -2.16 -31.49 2.61
C ARG A 437 -2.87 -30.53 1.65
N LEU A 438 -2.37 -30.41 0.42
CA LEU A 438 -3.06 -29.66 -0.61
C LEU A 438 -4.41 -30.34 -0.91
N PRO A 439 -5.55 -29.63 -0.86
CA PRO A 439 -6.84 -30.23 -1.18
C PRO A 439 -6.85 -30.71 -2.63
N ALA A 440 -7.28 -31.96 -2.84
CA ALA A 440 -7.43 -32.52 -4.18
C ALA A 440 -8.65 -31.92 -4.90
N ARG A 441 -8.77 -32.25 -6.19
CA ARG A 441 -9.91 -31.81 -6.99
C ARG A 441 -11.24 -32.36 -6.51
#